data_AF-A0A960H665-F1
#
_entry.id   AF-A0A960H665-F1
#
_cell.length_a   1.000
_cell.length_b   1.000
_cell.length_c   1.000
_cell.angle_alpha   90.00
_cell.angle_beta   90.00
_cell.angle_gamma   90.00
#
_symmetry.space_group_name_H-M   'P 1'
#
loop_
_entity.id
_entity.type
_entity.pdbx_description
1 polymer ?
#
loop_
_entity_poly.entity_id
_entity_poly.type
_entity_poly.pdbx_seq_one_letter_code
_entity_poly.pdbx_strand_id
1 'polypeptide(L)'
;YKVNNGQLDEALAGILELRDSPGTSKIDPNAHGSGFDRVGAFQDGYDNGPTACKAYRDDNPVVIELPFNDAQDQASGGDMPYDSVINGVPYDLEDYWSQVYPELTDGQKWVPVKGLEPFNPASPPLCGGKPTTGYSLFYCVPDDYIGWDNVDEMPTVYKQGGDFAVATLLATQYALAAMTRANDQSDEKVQSLRGDCFAGAYTASVLLQNRKETSSFQVSPGDLDEAITALLVFRGDGDVERQGAGFERIRHYRNGVIEGAKACLKD
;
A
#
# COMPACT_ATOMS: atom_id res chain seq x y z
N TYR A 1 14.54 2.69 -28.87
CA TYR A 1 13.20 3.00 -28.32
C TYR A 1 13.38 3.25 -26.83
N LYS A 2 12.84 4.34 -26.27
CA LYS A 2 12.93 4.64 -24.83
C LYS A 2 11.51 4.55 -24.27
N VAL A 3 11.28 3.60 -23.37
CA VAL A 3 10.00 3.41 -22.69
C VAL A 3 9.76 4.60 -21.76
N ASN A 4 8.53 5.12 -21.71
CA ASN A 4 8.15 6.18 -20.78
C ASN A 4 7.31 5.64 -19.61
N ASN A 5 7.08 6.47 -18.59
CA ASN A 5 6.35 6.06 -17.38
C ASN A 5 4.92 5.59 -17.66
N GLY A 6 4.18 6.26 -18.54
CA GLY A 6 2.82 5.85 -18.89
C GLY A 6 2.76 4.46 -19.53
N GLN A 7 3.76 4.12 -20.36
CA GLN A 7 3.86 2.80 -20.97
C GLN A 7 4.23 1.71 -19.97
N LEU A 8 5.03 2.04 -18.94
CA LEU A 8 5.31 1.11 -17.85
C LEU A 8 4.05 0.87 -17.01
N ASP A 9 3.30 1.92 -16.71
CA ASP A 9 2.04 1.79 -15.97
C ASP A 9 1.00 0.97 -16.75
N GLU A 10 0.85 1.19 -18.05
CA GLU A 10 0.00 0.36 -18.93
C GLU A 10 0.46 -1.11 -18.94
N ALA A 11 1.77 -1.36 -18.98
CA ALA A 11 2.31 -2.71 -18.91
C ALA A 11 1.99 -3.37 -17.56
N LEU A 12 2.12 -2.65 -16.45
CA LEU A 12 1.76 -3.18 -15.12
C LEU A 12 0.26 -3.47 -15.02
N ALA A 13 -0.60 -2.62 -15.57
CA ALA A 13 -2.05 -2.84 -15.59
C ALA A 13 -2.39 -4.12 -16.37
N GLY A 14 -1.77 -4.33 -17.54
CA GLY A 14 -1.94 -5.56 -18.32
C GLY A 14 -1.42 -6.82 -17.61
N ILE A 15 -0.34 -6.70 -16.84
CA ILE A 15 0.16 -7.80 -16.01
C ILE A 15 -0.84 -8.11 -14.91
N LEU A 16 -1.32 -7.11 -14.17
CA LEU A 16 -2.32 -7.29 -13.13
C LEU A 16 -3.62 -7.93 -13.63
N GLU A 17 -4.07 -7.60 -14.83
CA GLU A 17 -5.26 -8.20 -15.43
C GLU A 17 -5.10 -9.70 -15.73
N LEU A 18 -3.88 -10.14 -16.03
CA LEU A 18 -3.56 -11.53 -16.40
C LEU A 18 -3.13 -12.40 -15.20
N ARG A 19 -3.33 -11.93 -13.97
CA ARG A 19 -2.96 -12.67 -12.76
C ARG A 19 -3.84 -13.90 -12.54
N ASP A 20 -3.34 -14.84 -11.76
CA ASP A 20 -4.18 -15.95 -11.30
C ASP A 20 -5.26 -15.46 -10.33
N SER A 21 -6.34 -16.24 -10.20
CA SER A 21 -7.38 -15.92 -9.23
C SER A 21 -6.82 -16.01 -7.79
N PRO A 22 -7.24 -15.11 -6.88
CA PRO A 22 -6.85 -15.18 -5.48
C PRO A 22 -7.06 -16.57 -4.86
N GLY A 23 -6.04 -17.05 -4.14
CA GLY A 23 -6.02 -18.37 -3.50
C GLY A 23 -5.62 -19.53 -4.40
N THR A 24 -5.25 -19.26 -5.67
CA THR A 24 -4.60 -20.27 -6.53
C THR A 24 -3.28 -20.71 -5.90
N SER A 25 -2.99 -22.01 -5.92
CA SER A 25 -1.80 -22.56 -5.27
C SER A 25 -0.59 -22.57 -6.20
N LYS A 26 0.59 -22.13 -5.71
CA LYS A 26 1.85 -22.12 -6.48
C LYS A 26 2.30 -23.46 -7.01
N ILE A 27 1.81 -24.55 -6.43
CA ILE A 27 2.13 -25.91 -6.88
C ILE A 27 1.11 -26.45 -7.90
N ASP A 28 0.07 -25.69 -8.22
CA ASP A 28 -0.82 -26.00 -9.35
C ASP A 28 -0.01 -25.88 -10.65
N PRO A 29 0.01 -26.91 -11.51
CA PRO A 29 0.74 -26.86 -12.78
C PRO A 29 0.26 -25.77 -13.75
N ASN A 30 -0.91 -25.18 -13.52
CA ASN A 30 -1.44 -24.05 -14.29
C ASN A 30 -1.30 -22.70 -13.57
N ALA A 31 -0.63 -22.63 -12.43
CA ALA A 31 -0.36 -21.37 -11.75
C ALA A 31 0.72 -20.57 -12.50
N HIS A 32 0.46 -19.28 -12.66
CA HIS A 32 1.36 -18.26 -13.20
C HIS A 32 1.79 -17.24 -12.13
N GLY A 33 1.11 -17.21 -10.98
CA GLY A 33 1.41 -16.37 -9.82
C GLY A 33 0.44 -15.20 -9.60
N SER A 34 0.53 -14.60 -8.40
CA SER A 34 -0.22 -13.40 -8.02
C SER A 34 0.13 -12.18 -8.88
N GLY A 35 -0.71 -11.15 -8.87
CA GLY A 35 -0.39 -9.87 -9.50
C GLY A 35 0.89 -9.25 -8.92
N PHE A 36 1.05 -9.31 -7.60
CA PHE A 36 2.21 -8.81 -6.86
C PHE A 36 3.52 -9.49 -7.28
N ASP A 37 3.51 -10.81 -7.36
CA ASP A 37 4.70 -11.58 -7.76
C ASP A 37 5.05 -11.33 -9.23
N ARG A 38 4.04 -11.28 -10.10
CA ARG A 38 4.24 -11.08 -11.55
C ARG A 38 4.69 -9.67 -11.89
N VAL A 39 4.12 -8.64 -11.25
CA VAL A 39 4.62 -7.26 -11.35
C VAL A 39 6.05 -7.18 -10.85
N GLY A 40 6.36 -7.89 -9.76
CA GLY A 40 7.71 -7.97 -9.24
C GLY A 40 8.73 -8.57 -10.19
N ALA A 41 8.39 -9.71 -10.79
CA ALA A 41 9.23 -10.38 -11.78
C ALA A 41 9.42 -9.51 -13.03
N PHE A 42 8.38 -8.78 -13.46
CA PHE A 42 8.48 -7.85 -14.57
C PHE A 42 9.41 -6.68 -14.26
N GLN A 43 9.29 -6.06 -13.09
CA GLN A 43 10.18 -4.98 -12.66
C GLN A 43 11.63 -5.44 -12.59
N ASP A 44 11.89 -6.63 -12.01
CA ASP A 44 13.23 -7.20 -11.94
C ASP A 44 13.82 -7.45 -13.34
N GLY A 45 13.03 -8.02 -14.27
CA GLY A 45 13.44 -8.19 -15.66
C GLY A 45 13.68 -6.87 -16.39
N TYR A 46 12.89 -5.83 -16.10
CA TYR A 46 13.08 -4.49 -16.67
C TYR A 46 14.38 -3.85 -16.19
N ASP A 47 14.69 -3.94 -14.89
CA ASP A 47 15.85 -3.30 -14.28
C ASP A 47 17.15 -4.06 -14.52
N ASN A 48 17.11 -5.40 -14.42
CA ASN A 48 18.29 -6.26 -14.39
C ASN A 48 18.46 -7.09 -15.68
N GLY A 49 17.51 -6.99 -16.61
CA GLY A 49 17.55 -7.64 -17.90
C GLY A 49 17.32 -9.16 -17.86
N PRO A 50 17.37 -9.84 -19.03
CA PRO A 50 17.00 -11.25 -19.16
C PRO A 50 17.93 -12.22 -18.41
N THR A 51 19.14 -11.78 -18.06
CA THR A 51 20.07 -12.58 -17.25
C THR A 51 19.54 -12.82 -15.85
N ALA A 52 18.90 -11.81 -15.23
CA ALA A 52 18.25 -11.96 -13.93
C ALA A 52 17.10 -12.96 -14.00
N CYS A 53 16.22 -12.83 -15.01
CA CYS A 53 15.12 -13.79 -15.22
C CYS A 53 15.62 -15.23 -15.44
N LYS A 54 16.73 -15.41 -16.17
CA LYS A 54 17.33 -16.75 -16.36
C LYS A 54 17.84 -17.36 -15.05
N ALA A 55 18.15 -16.54 -14.04
CA ALA A 55 18.59 -17.01 -12.73
C ALA A 55 17.45 -17.52 -11.85
N TYR A 56 16.18 -17.30 -12.22
CA TYR A 56 15.03 -17.74 -11.44
C TYR A 56 14.99 -19.26 -11.32
N ARG A 57 14.62 -19.73 -10.14
CA ARG A 57 14.48 -21.14 -9.77
C ARG A 57 13.15 -21.32 -9.07
N ASP A 58 12.75 -22.57 -8.86
CA ASP A 58 11.46 -22.93 -8.27
C ASP A 58 11.22 -22.28 -6.88
N ASP A 59 12.28 -21.91 -6.17
CA ASP A 59 12.26 -21.31 -4.84
C ASP A 59 12.76 -19.86 -4.77
N ASN A 60 13.15 -19.26 -5.92
CA ASN A 60 13.73 -17.92 -5.96
C ASN A 60 13.39 -17.16 -7.26
N PRO A 61 12.76 -15.98 -7.21
CA PRO A 61 12.33 -15.24 -6.00
C PRO A 61 11.24 -15.97 -5.22
N VAL A 62 11.14 -15.68 -3.93
CA VAL A 62 10.05 -16.19 -3.09
C VAL A 62 8.74 -15.56 -3.57
N VAL A 63 7.77 -16.41 -3.90
CA VAL A 63 6.39 -15.98 -4.23
C VAL A 63 5.56 -15.83 -2.96
N ILE A 64 4.80 -14.74 -2.86
CA ILE A 64 3.90 -14.46 -1.73
C ILE A 64 2.49 -14.91 -2.10
N GLU A 65 2.31 -16.23 -2.13
CA GLU A 65 1.00 -16.84 -2.33
C GLU A 65 0.47 -17.40 -1.01
N LEU A 66 -0.69 -16.90 -0.61
CA LEU A 66 -1.35 -17.25 0.64
C LEU A 66 -2.56 -18.14 0.37
N PRO A 67 -2.86 -19.11 1.24
CA PRO A 67 -4.19 -19.71 1.29
C PRO A 67 -5.17 -18.73 1.96
N PHE A 68 -6.46 -18.90 1.70
CA PHE A 68 -7.50 -18.24 2.51
C PHE A 68 -7.36 -18.68 3.98
N ASN A 69 -7.61 -17.74 4.89
CA ASN A 69 -7.47 -17.93 6.33
C ASN A 69 -8.50 -18.93 6.87
N ASP A 70 -9.74 -18.86 6.36
CA ASP A 70 -10.82 -19.80 6.63
C ASP A 70 -11.88 -19.83 5.52
N ALA A 71 -12.98 -20.54 5.75
CA ALA A 71 -14.08 -20.65 4.78
C ALA A 71 -14.90 -19.36 4.62
N GLN A 72 -14.92 -18.49 5.63
CA GLN A 72 -15.60 -17.20 5.56
C GLN A 72 -14.78 -16.23 4.69
N ASP A 73 -13.47 -16.20 4.92
CA ASP A 73 -12.50 -15.44 4.12
C ASP A 73 -12.54 -15.85 2.64
N GLN A 74 -12.55 -17.15 2.37
CA GLN A 74 -12.75 -17.65 1.00
C GLN A 74 -14.10 -17.24 0.39
N ALA A 75 -15.16 -17.21 1.19
CA ALA A 75 -16.50 -16.85 0.71
C ALA A 75 -16.66 -15.35 0.42
N SER A 76 -15.89 -14.48 1.09
CA SER A 76 -15.81 -13.05 0.76
C SER A 76 -14.81 -12.77 -0.37
N GLY A 77 -14.01 -13.75 -0.77
CA GLY A 77 -12.98 -13.58 -1.78
C GLY A 77 -11.71 -12.92 -1.24
N GLY A 78 -11.50 -12.91 0.09
CA GLY A 78 -10.40 -12.24 0.77
C GLY A 78 -10.83 -10.92 1.41
N ASP A 79 -11.86 -10.26 0.87
CA ASP A 79 -12.27 -8.94 1.33
C ASP A 79 -12.97 -8.96 2.70
N MET A 80 -12.51 -8.11 3.62
CA MET A 80 -13.29 -7.73 4.79
C MET A 80 -14.32 -6.63 4.45
N PRO A 81 -15.43 -6.49 5.18
CA PRO A 81 -16.41 -5.43 4.93
C PRO A 81 -15.82 -4.02 5.04
N TYR A 82 -16.23 -3.10 4.16
CA TYR A 82 -15.74 -1.70 4.13
C TYR A 82 -15.71 -1.02 5.51
N ASP A 83 -16.82 -1.09 6.26
CA ASP A 83 -16.92 -0.49 7.59
C ASP A 83 -15.89 -1.09 8.57
N SER A 84 -15.55 -2.36 8.42
CA SER A 84 -14.51 -3.01 9.22
C SER A 84 -13.12 -2.47 8.87
N VAL A 85 -12.83 -2.22 7.58
CA VAL A 85 -11.55 -1.65 7.12
C VAL A 85 -11.35 -0.23 7.66
N ILE A 86 -12.28 0.67 7.34
CA ILE A 86 -12.14 2.11 7.64
C ILE A 86 -12.14 2.40 9.14
N ASN A 87 -12.75 1.53 9.95
CA ASN A 87 -12.69 1.64 11.40
C ASN A 87 -11.49 0.90 11.98
N GLY A 88 -11.16 -0.31 11.49
CA GLY A 88 -10.15 -1.18 12.09
C GLY A 88 -8.71 -0.84 11.71
N VAL A 89 -8.45 -0.56 10.43
CA VAL A 89 -7.09 -0.31 9.91
C VAL A 89 -6.42 0.88 10.61
N PRO A 90 -7.08 2.02 10.86
CA PRO A 90 -6.45 3.12 11.59
C PRO A 90 -5.96 2.72 12.99
N TYR A 91 -6.72 1.88 13.73
CA TYR A 91 -6.27 1.38 15.04
C TYR A 91 -5.06 0.45 14.91
N ASP A 92 -5.04 -0.39 13.88
CA ASP A 92 -3.92 -1.30 13.64
C ASP A 92 -2.66 -0.56 13.17
N LEU A 93 -2.81 0.53 12.42
CA LEU A 93 -1.72 1.42 12.03
C LEU A 93 -1.15 2.19 13.22
N GLU A 94 -1.99 2.64 14.15
CA GLU A 94 -1.54 3.22 15.42
C GLU A 94 -0.71 2.23 16.24
N ASP A 95 -1.16 0.96 16.33
CA ASP A 95 -0.39 -0.10 16.98
C ASP A 95 0.95 -0.37 16.26
N TYR A 96 0.92 -0.48 14.93
CA TYR A 96 2.12 -0.66 14.11
C TYR A 96 3.16 0.45 14.34
N TRP A 97 2.75 1.73 14.24
CA TRP A 97 3.66 2.86 14.41
C TRP A 97 4.15 2.99 15.85
N SER A 98 3.36 2.57 16.85
CA SER A 98 3.81 2.52 18.25
C SER A 98 5.05 1.64 18.46
N GLN A 99 5.24 0.63 17.62
CA GLN A 99 6.35 -0.31 17.67
C GLN A 99 7.49 0.10 16.73
N VAL A 100 7.15 0.46 15.48
CA VAL A 100 8.14 0.73 14.44
C VAL A 100 8.76 2.13 14.57
N TYR A 101 7.99 3.16 14.96
CA TYR A 101 8.52 4.52 15.04
C TYR A 101 9.73 4.64 15.99
N PRO A 102 9.72 4.08 17.22
CA PRO A 102 10.90 4.08 18.08
C PRO A 102 12.11 3.36 17.49
N GLU A 103 11.91 2.29 16.71
CA GLU A 103 13.01 1.56 16.06
C GLU A 103 13.69 2.38 14.97
N LEU A 104 12.94 3.26 14.29
CA LEU A 104 13.45 4.09 13.20
C LEU A 104 14.03 5.43 13.68
N THR A 105 13.73 5.84 14.91
CA THR A 105 14.02 7.19 15.44
C THR A 105 14.83 7.18 16.73
N ASP A 106 15.66 6.15 16.93
CA ASP A 106 16.53 6.01 18.10
C ASP A 106 15.77 6.13 19.44
N GLY A 107 14.58 5.53 19.50
CA GLY A 107 13.78 5.42 20.71
C GLY A 107 12.78 6.56 20.96
N GLN A 108 12.57 7.48 20.02
CA GLN A 108 11.47 8.44 20.15
C GLN A 108 10.12 7.71 20.14
N LYS A 109 9.20 8.14 21.00
CA LYS A 109 7.88 7.51 21.08
C LYS A 109 7.01 7.99 19.93
N TRP A 110 6.25 7.06 19.38
CA TRP A 110 5.12 7.40 18.52
C TRP A 110 4.12 8.27 19.28
N VAL A 111 3.69 9.35 18.64
CA VAL A 111 2.58 10.18 19.11
C VAL A 111 1.42 9.91 18.15
N PRO A 112 0.29 9.34 18.59
CA PRO A 112 -0.85 9.09 17.72
C PRO A 112 -1.30 10.32 16.92
N VAL A 113 -1.92 10.12 15.76
CA VAL A 113 -2.56 11.25 15.05
C VAL A 113 -3.71 11.77 15.92
N LYS A 114 -3.97 13.09 15.93
CA LYS A 114 -5.00 13.67 16.82
C LYS A 114 -6.40 13.20 16.45
N GLY A 115 -6.64 12.86 15.19
CA GLY A 115 -7.95 12.42 14.77
C GLY A 115 -8.02 11.90 13.33
N LEU A 116 -9.19 11.37 13.04
CA LEU A 116 -9.62 10.92 11.73
C LEU A 116 -10.86 11.74 11.37
N GLU A 117 -10.89 12.28 10.15
CA GLU A 117 -12.00 13.09 9.64
C GLU A 117 -12.54 12.49 8.33
N PRO A 118 -13.27 11.36 8.37
CA PRO A 118 -14.05 10.92 7.22
C PRO A 118 -15.07 12.01 6.87
N PHE A 119 -15.12 12.41 5.60
CA PHE A 119 -15.97 13.52 5.16
C PHE A 119 -16.85 13.17 3.96
N ASN A 120 -17.86 14.01 3.75
CA ASN A 120 -18.63 14.06 2.51
C ASN A 120 -17.98 15.10 1.59
N PRO A 121 -17.71 14.80 0.31
CA PRO A 121 -16.97 15.69 -0.59
C PRO A 121 -17.74 16.98 -0.90
N ALA A 122 -19.06 17.04 -0.63
CA ALA A 122 -19.85 18.27 -0.69
C ALA A 122 -19.60 19.23 0.50
N SER A 123 -18.96 18.74 1.57
CA SER A 123 -18.61 19.53 2.76
C SER A 123 -17.27 19.06 3.35
N PRO A 124 -16.16 19.21 2.62
CA PRO A 124 -14.85 18.76 3.07
C PRO A 124 -14.33 19.64 4.23
N PRO A 125 -13.53 19.08 5.15
CA PRO A 125 -12.98 19.83 6.28
C PRO A 125 -11.88 20.81 5.84
N LEU A 126 -11.51 21.72 6.73
CA LEU A 126 -10.36 22.61 6.50
C LEU A 126 -9.08 21.96 7.00
N CYS A 127 -7.96 22.27 6.35
CA CYS A 127 -6.64 21.93 6.85
C CYS A 127 -5.79 23.19 7.05
N GLY A 128 -5.45 23.52 8.29
CA GLY A 128 -4.76 24.76 8.65
C GLY A 128 -5.52 26.01 8.22
N GLY A 129 -6.86 25.95 8.25
CA GLY A 129 -7.75 27.01 7.76
C GLY A 129 -7.85 27.13 6.24
N LYS A 130 -7.22 26.23 5.46
CA LYS A 130 -7.34 26.20 4.00
C LYS A 130 -8.37 25.16 3.54
N PRO A 131 -9.14 25.41 2.47
CA PRO A 131 -10.04 24.43 1.89
C PRO A 131 -9.29 23.20 1.37
N THR A 132 -9.90 22.02 1.53
CA THR A 132 -9.42 20.73 0.98
C THR A 132 -10.30 20.25 -0.18
N THR A 133 -11.02 21.16 -0.83
CA THR A 133 -11.86 20.85 -1.99
C THR A 133 -11.04 20.15 -3.09
N GLY A 134 -11.52 18.99 -3.54
CA GLY A 134 -10.86 18.17 -4.56
C GLY A 134 -9.84 17.16 -4.02
N TYR A 135 -9.60 17.14 -2.71
CA TYR A 135 -8.80 16.08 -2.07
C TYR A 135 -9.74 14.93 -1.70
N SER A 136 -9.35 13.70 -2.02
CA SER A 136 -10.10 12.50 -1.61
C SER A 136 -9.47 11.78 -0.42
N LEU A 137 -8.18 12.01 -0.17
CA LEU A 137 -7.42 11.46 0.95
C LEU A 137 -6.23 12.37 1.23
N PHE A 138 -5.98 12.69 2.51
CA PHE A 138 -4.83 13.48 2.90
C PHE A 138 -4.52 13.36 4.40
N TYR A 139 -3.25 13.60 4.74
CA TYR A 139 -2.82 13.92 6.10
C TYR A 139 -2.69 15.45 6.26
N CYS A 140 -3.47 16.03 7.17
CA CYS A 140 -3.39 17.44 7.50
C CYS A 140 -2.30 17.70 8.54
N VAL A 141 -1.11 18.09 8.09
CA VAL A 141 0.03 18.42 8.96
C VAL A 141 -0.28 19.47 10.05
N PRO A 142 -0.86 20.65 9.76
CA PRO A 142 -1.03 21.69 10.78
C PRO A 142 -2.02 21.31 11.90
N ASP A 143 -3.06 20.54 11.57
CA ASP A 143 -4.11 20.15 12.52
C ASP A 143 -3.93 18.72 13.06
N ASP A 144 -3.05 17.92 12.44
CA ASP A 144 -2.67 16.54 12.75
C ASP A 144 -3.85 15.54 12.70
N TYR A 145 -4.58 15.53 11.58
CA TYR A 145 -5.63 14.54 11.32
C TYR A 145 -5.49 13.93 9.92
N ILE A 146 -6.07 12.74 9.72
CA ILE A 146 -6.19 12.11 8.40
C ILE A 146 -7.64 12.25 7.92
N GLY A 147 -7.84 12.86 6.76
CA GLY A 147 -9.15 13.03 6.14
C GLY A 147 -9.30 12.17 4.89
N TRP A 148 -10.47 11.59 4.70
CA TRP A 148 -10.82 10.89 3.45
C TRP A 148 -12.28 11.08 3.07
N ASP A 149 -12.54 11.07 1.76
CA ASP A 149 -13.88 11.02 1.22
C ASP A 149 -14.49 9.65 1.50
N ASN A 150 -15.41 9.61 2.44
CA ASN A 150 -16.06 8.40 2.90
C ASN A 150 -17.39 8.11 2.19
N VAL A 151 -17.76 8.91 1.19
CA VAL A 151 -19.05 8.83 0.50
C VAL A 151 -18.89 8.37 -0.94
N ASP A 152 -17.92 8.95 -1.67
CA ASP A 152 -17.73 8.69 -3.10
C ASP A 152 -16.42 7.95 -3.37
N GLU A 153 -15.25 8.58 -3.10
CA GLU A 153 -13.96 8.03 -3.53
C GLU A 153 -13.57 6.74 -2.79
N MET A 154 -13.49 6.75 -1.44
CA MET A 154 -13.01 5.57 -0.71
C MET A 154 -13.95 4.35 -0.84
N PRO A 155 -15.29 4.51 -0.88
CA PRO A 155 -16.17 3.41 -1.27
C PRO A 155 -15.98 2.93 -2.72
N THR A 156 -15.52 3.79 -3.63
CA THR A 156 -15.18 3.40 -5.02
C THR A 156 -13.89 2.61 -5.07
N VAL A 157 -12.86 3.05 -4.34
CA VAL A 157 -11.61 2.31 -4.13
C VAL A 157 -11.91 0.91 -3.62
N TYR A 158 -12.74 0.79 -2.58
CA TYR A 158 -13.15 -0.51 -2.04
C TYR A 158 -13.84 -1.41 -3.07
N LYS A 159 -14.82 -0.87 -3.81
CA LYS A 159 -15.57 -1.67 -4.80
C LYS A 159 -14.74 -2.15 -5.98
N GLN A 160 -13.71 -1.39 -6.36
CA GLN A 160 -12.90 -1.67 -7.55
C GLN A 160 -11.58 -2.37 -7.21
N GLY A 161 -11.03 -2.08 -6.05
CA GLY A 161 -9.71 -2.51 -5.63
C GLY A 161 -9.69 -3.35 -4.37
N GLY A 162 -10.81 -3.56 -3.68
CA GLY A 162 -10.88 -4.39 -2.48
C GLY A 162 -10.56 -3.67 -1.17
N ASP A 163 -10.59 -4.42 -0.09
CA ASP A 163 -10.41 -3.96 1.27
C ASP A 163 -8.98 -3.47 1.53
N PHE A 164 -8.00 -4.15 0.97
CA PHE A 164 -6.60 -3.88 1.20
C PHE A 164 -6.08 -2.71 0.35
N ALA A 165 -6.77 -2.37 -0.75
CA ALA A 165 -6.56 -1.11 -1.45
C ALA A 165 -6.84 0.09 -0.52
N VAL A 166 -7.96 0.06 0.22
CA VAL A 166 -8.29 1.10 1.22
C VAL A 166 -7.26 1.10 2.34
N ALA A 167 -6.89 -0.08 2.86
CA ALA A 167 -5.89 -0.19 3.91
C ALA A 167 -4.53 0.41 3.51
N THR A 168 -4.08 0.11 2.29
CA THR A 168 -2.83 0.62 1.71
C THR A 168 -2.86 2.15 1.64
N LEU A 169 -3.94 2.73 1.12
CA LEU A 169 -4.08 4.18 1.03
C LEU A 169 -4.07 4.85 2.41
N LEU A 170 -4.77 4.31 3.40
CA LEU A 170 -4.69 4.82 4.79
C LEU A 170 -3.27 4.71 5.35
N ALA A 171 -2.58 3.60 5.11
CA ALA A 171 -1.21 3.38 5.57
C ALA A 171 -0.23 4.43 5.03
N THR A 172 -0.40 4.87 3.77
CA THR A 172 0.42 5.96 3.21
C THR A 172 0.25 7.28 4.00
N GLN A 173 -0.95 7.59 4.51
CA GLN A 173 -1.18 8.82 5.26
C GLN A 173 -0.57 8.77 6.66
N TYR A 174 -0.60 7.60 7.30
CA TYR A 174 0.12 7.37 8.55
C TYR A 174 1.64 7.46 8.37
N ALA A 175 2.16 7.04 7.22
CA ALA A 175 3.57 7.23 6.89
C ALA A 175 3.94 8.72 6.73
N LEU A 176 3.09 9.53 6.09
CA LEU A 176 3.27 10.99 6.05
C LEU A 176 3.28 11.59 7.47
N ALA A 177 2.42 11.11 8.35
CA ALA A 177 2.36 11.52 9.75
C ALA A 177 3.66 11.16 10.51
N ALA A 178 4.24 9.99 10.24
CA ALA A 178 5.52 9.58 10.80
C ALA A 178 6.69 10.40 10.28
N MET A 179 6.77 10.64 8.97
CA MET A 179 7.80 11.50 8.38
C MET A 179 7.72 12.93 8.91
N THR A 180 6.50 13.45 9.12
CA THR A 180 6.29 14.77 9.74
C THR A 180 6.84 14.81 11.17
N ARG A 181 6.58 13.79 11.99
CA ARG A 181 7.11 13.68 13.36
C ARG A 181 8.64 13.56 13.36
N ALA A 182 9.20 12.88 12.36
CA ALA A 182 10.65 12.75 12.15
C ALA A 182 11.30 14.01 11.54
N ASN A 183 10.51 15.07 11.27
CA ASN A 183 10.96 16.31 10.63
C ASN A 183 11.64 16.07 9.28
N ASP A 184 11.10 15.13 8.49
CA ASP A 184 11.56 14.86 7.12
C ASP A 184 11.44 16.14 6.25
N GLN A 185 12.52 16.49 5.54
CA GLN A 185 12.62 17.68 4.68
C GLN A 185 12.69 17.34 3.18
N SER A 186 12.44 16.08 2.82
CA SER A 186 12.40 15.63 1.43
C SER A 186 11.25 16.31 0.68
N ASP A 187 11.35 16.39 -0.65
CA ASP A 187 10.26 16.93 -1.47
C ASP A 187 9.00 16.03 -1.44
N GLU A 188 7.87 16.57 -1.91
CA GLU A 188 6.57 15.86 -1.90
C GLU A 188 6.63 14.50 -2.60
N LYS A 189 7.41 14.38 -3.68
CA LYS A 189 7.49 13.12 -4.44
C LYS A 189 8.27 12.08 -3.67
N VAL A 190 9.42 12.45 -3.11
CA VAL A 190 10.21 11.54 -2.26
C VAL A 190 9.40 11.11 -1.03
N GLN A 191 8.70 12.04 -0.38
CA GLN A 191 7.83 11.71 0.77
C GLN A 191 6.70 10.76 0.37
N SER A 192 6.06 10.98 -0.79
CA SER A 192 5.00 10.11 -1.28
C SER A 192 5.51 8.68 -1.56
N LEU A 193 6.63 8.54 -2.26
CA LEU A 193 7.25 7.23 -2.55
C LEU A 193 7.73 6.52 -1.27
N ARG A 194 8.29 7.27 -0.32
CA ARG A 194 8.63 6.75 1.01
C ARG A 194 7.38 6.32 1.77
N GLY A 195 6.26 7.03 1.60
CA GLY A 195 4.94 6.66 2.10
C GLY A 195 4.44 5.33 1.54
N ASP A 196 4.55 5.13 0.23
CA ASP A 196 4.22 3.85 -0.43
C ASP A 196 5.10 2.70 0.11
N CYS A 197 6.40 2.94 0.33
CA CYS A 197 7.28 1.97 0.97
C CYS A 197 6.84 1.62 2.39
N PHE A 198 6.52 2.61 3.23
CA PHE A 198 6.05 2.33 4.59
C PHE A 198 4.70 1.62 4.61
N ALA A 199 3.81 1.87 3.65
CA ALA A 199 2.59 1.08 3.49
C ALA A 199 2.92 -0.40 3.21
N GLY A 200 3.92 -0.68 2.37
CA GLY A 200 4.40 -2.05 2.16
C GLY A 200 5.03 -2.67 3.41
N ALA A 201 5.77 -1.89 4.20
CA ALA A 201 6.34 -2.35 5.46
C ALA A 201 5.27 -2.63 6.54
N TYR A 202 4.14 -1.93 6.50
CA TYR A 202 2.95 -2.26 7.28
C TYR A 202 2.35 -3.61 6.83
N THR A 203 2.18 -3.81 5.52
CA THR A 203 1.74 -5.10 4.96
C THR A 203 2.63 -6.25 5.41
N ALA A 204 3.96 -6.07 5.40
CA ALA A 204 4.90 -7.07 5.89
C ALA A 204 4.65 -7.43 7.38
N SER A 205 4.31 -6.45 8.21
CA SER A 205 3.99 -6.69 9.63
C SER A 205 2.73 -7.55 9.80
N VAL A 206 1.68 -7.27 9.03
CA VAL A 206 0.43 -8.05 9.04
C VAL A 206 0.70 -9.46 8.51
N LEU A 207 1.41 -9.57 7.38
CA LEU A 207 1.78 -10.83 6.73
C LEU A 207 2.57 -11.76 7.67
N LEU A 208 3.57 -11.20 8.36
CA LEU A 208 4.42 -11.94 9.29
C LEU A 208 3.76 -12.19 10.65
N GLN A 209 2.60 -11.60 10.91
CA GLN A 209 1.89 -11.62 12.20
C GLN A 209 2.82 -11.30 13.38
N ASN A 210 3.77 -10.38 13.19
CA ASN A 210 4.76 -10.03 14.20
C ASN A 210 4.20 -9.16 15.34
N ARG A 211 2.93 -8.76 15.24
CA ARG A 211 2.15 -8.03 16.24
C ARG A 211 0.93 -8.79 16.77
N LYS A 212 0.90 -10.12 16.68
CA LYS A 212 -0.28 -10.96 17.03
C LYS A 212 -0.90 -10.77 18.43
N GLU A 213 -0.17 -10.18 19.38
CA GLU A 213 -0.67 -9.90 20.73
C GLU A 213 -1.56 -8.63 20.78
N THR A 214 -1.39 -7.74 19.81
CA THR A 214 -2.07 -6.43 19.72
C THR A 214 -2.85 -6.23 18.42
N SER A 215 -2.54 -7.00 17.39
CA SER A 215 -3.19 -7.01 16.08
C SER A 215 -3.86 -8.35 15.80
N SER A 216 -5.10 -8.29 15.31
CA SER A 216 -5.84 -9.44 14.79
C SER A 216 -5.91 -9.47 13.26
N PHE A 217 -5.27 -8.53 12.58
CA PHE A 217 -5.31 -8.45 11.12
C PHE A 217 -4.49 -9.59 10.52
N GLN A 218 -5.01 -10.17 9.44
CA GLN A 218 -4.37 -11.19 8.65
C GLN A 218 -4.50 -10.78 7.19
N VAL A 219 -3.46 -11.02 6.42
CA VAL A 219 -3.51 -10.83 4.97
C VAL A 219 -4.25 -12.03 4.36
N SER A 220 -5.14 -11.75 3.43
CA SER A 220 -5.85 -12.73 2.63
C SER A 220 -5.28 -12.81 1.21
N PRO A 221 -5.56 -13.89 0.46
CA PRO A 221 -5.19 -13.96 -0.94
C PRO A 221 -5.90 -12.83 -1.69
N GLY A 222 -5.16 -12.04 -2.47
CA GLY A 222 -5.69 -10.88 -3.21
C GLY A 222 -5.16 -9.55 -2.67
N ASP A 223 -5.02 -9.41 -1.35
CA ASP A 223 -4.66 -8.15 -0.67
C ASP A 223 -3.41 -7.45 -1.22
N LEU A 224 -2.35 -8.20 -1.56
CA LEU A 224 -1.14 -7.61 -2.13
C LEU A 224 -1.37 -7.11 -3.57
N ASP A 225 -2.27 -7.74 -4.32
CA ASP A 225 -2.67 -7.31 -5.67
C ASP A 225 -3.54 -6.06 -5.59
N GLU A 226 -4.42 -5.99 -4.59
CA GLU A 226 -5.26 -4.84 -4.26
C GLU A 226 -4.42 -3.62 -3.89
N ALA A 227 -3.40 -3.82 -3.05
CA ALA A 227 -2.45 -2.78 -2.66
C ALA A 227 -1.78 -2.15 -3.89
N ILE A 228 -1.20 -2.98 -4.77
CA ILE A 228 -0.50 -2.46 -5.96
C ILE A 228 -1.49 -1.93 -7.02
N THR A 229 -2.72 -2.43 -7.04
CA THR A 229 -3.81 -1.85 -7.84
C THR A 229 -4.12 -0.44 -7.36
N ALA A 230 -4.15 -0.21 -6.04
CA ALA A 230 -4.41 1.11 -5.49
C ALA A 230 -3.36 2.14 -5.88
N LEU A 231 -2.08 1.74 -5.87
CA LEU A 231 -0.96 2.60 -6.25
C LEU A 231 -0.87 2.87 -7.76
N LEU A 232 -1.48 2.00 -8.58
CA LEU A 232 -1.49 2.12 -10.03
C LEU A 232 -2.69 2.90 -10.57
N VAL A 233 -3.88 2.60 -10.03
CA VAL A 233 -5.17 2.96 -10.63
C VAL A 233 -5.79 4.18 -9.96
N PHE A 234 -5.79 4.25 -8.63
CA PHE A 234 -6.47 5.33 -7.90
C PHE A 234 -5.58 6.55 -7.77
N ARG A 235 -5.61 7.39 -8.82
CA ARG A 235 -4.87 8.64 -8.92
C ARG A 235 -5.65 9.69 -9.70
N GLY A 236 -5.50 10.95 -9.30
CA GLY A 236 -6.03 12.11 -10.00
C GLY A 236 -5.01 12.77 -10.93
N ASP A 237 -5.47 13.84 -11.61
CA ASP A 237 -4.62 14.62 -12.51
C ASP A 237 -3.44 15.26 -11.74
N GLY A 238 -2.22 15.09 -12.26
CA GLY A 238 -0.99 15.64 -11.68
C GLY A 238 -0.38 14.83 -10.53
N ASP A 239 -0.95 13.67 -10.19
CA ASP A 239 -0.39 12.77 -9.17
C ASP A 239 0.92 12.11 -9.63
N VAL A 240 1.15 11.93 -10.93
CA VAL A 240 2.41 11.34 -11.42
C VAL A 240 3.61 12.22 -11.05
N GLU A 241 3.46 13.53 -11.16
CA GLU A 241 4.49 14.49 -10.80
C GLU A 241 4.69 14.58 -9.28
N ARG A 242 3.60 14.53 -8.51
CA ARG A 242 3.63 14.69 -7.04
C ARG A 242 3.92 13.41 -6.27
N GLN A 243 3.53 12.24 -6.77
CA GLN A 243 3.61 10.95 -6.08
C GLN A 243 4.52 9.95 -6.80
N GLY A 244 4.81 10.19 -8.08
CA GLY A 244 5.50 9.24 -8.95
C GLY A 244 4.56 8.43 -9.83
N ALA A 245 5.13 7.79 -10.84
CA ALA A 245 4.39 6.89 -11.71
C ALA A 245 4.05 5.59 -10.97
N GLY A 246 2.99 4.88 -11.39
CA GLY A 246 2.54 3.66 -10.71
C GLY A 246 3.65 2.61 -10.64
N PHE A 247 4.46 2.50 -11.69
CA PHE A 247 5.64 1.64 -11.72
C PHE A 247 6.66 1.95 -10.61
N GLU A 248 6.89 3.23 -10.32
CA GLU A 248 7.80 3.68 -9.26
C GLU A 248 7.18 3.46 -7.88
N ARG A 249 5.92 3.86 -7.69
CA ARG A 249 5.16 3.68 -6.46
C ARG A 249 5.10 2.22 -6.00
N ILE A 250 4.75 1.32 -6.93
CA ILE A 250 4.70 -0.13 -6.66
C ILE A 250 6.08 -0.67 -6.31
N ARG A 251 7.16 -0.19 -6.95
CA ARG A 251 8.52 -0.60 -6.58
C ARG A 251 8.82 -0.25 -5.12
N HIS A 252 8.51 0.98 -4.70
CA HIS A 252 8.72 1.41 -3.31
C HIS A 252 7.88 0.58 -2.33
N TYR A 253 6.59 0.38 -2.62
CA TYR A 253 5.74 -0.51 -1.82
C TYR A 253 6.34 -1.92 -1.69
N ARG A 254 6.76 -2.53 -2.80
CA ARG A 254 7.40 -3.85 -2.80
C ARG A 254 8.68 -3.90 -1.97
N ASN A 255 9.52 -2.86 -2.03
CA ASN A 255 10.70 -2.77 -1.17
C ASN A 255 10.30 -2.78 0.32
N GLY A 256 9.24 -2.09 0.69
CA GLY A 256 8.68 -2.14 2.05
C GLY A 256 8.21 -3.53 2.46
N VAL A 257 7.49 -4.23 1.57
CA VAL A 257 7.01 -5.60 1.82
C VAL A 257 8.19 -6.58 2.02
N ILE A 258 9.21 -6.49 1.18
CA ILE A 258 10.30 -7.48 1.11
C ILE A 258 11.43 -7.16 2.11
N GLU A 259 11.81 -5.89 2.24
CA GLU A 259 12.96 -5.46 3.05
C GLU A 259 12.57 -4.81 4.39
N GLY A 260 11.29 -4.53 4.60
CA GLY A 260 10.76 -3.92 5.83
C GLY A 260 11.03 -2.43 5.97
N ALA A 261 10.57 -1.86 7.09
CA ALA A 261 10.51 -0.41 7.30
C ALA A 261 11.86 0.32 7.22
N LYS A 262 12.97 -0.35 7.58
CA LYS A 262 14.32 0.26 7.50
C LYS A 262 14.75 0.55 6.06
N ALA A 263 14.27 -0.21 5.08
CA ALA A 263 14.59 0.06 3.68
C ALA A 263 13.95 1.36 3.18
N CYS A 264 12.84 1.79 3.77
CA CYS A 264 12.14 3.01 3.39
C CYS A 264 12.89 4.29 3.77
N LEU A 265 13.91 4.20 4.63
CA LEU A 265 14.78 5.32 4.98
C LEU A 265 15.91 5.53 3.97
N LYS A 266 16.13 4.57 3.05
CA LYS A 266 17.13 4.71 1.99
C LYS A 266 16.53 5.55 0.86
N ASP A 267 17.37 6.39 0.26
CA ASP A 267 17.01 7.22 -0.90
C ASP A 267 16.83 6.37 -2.17
#